data_AF-A0A6P7YXB3-F1
#
_entry.id   AF-A0A6P7YXB3-F1
#
_cell.length_a   1.000
_cell.length_b   1.000
_cell.length_c   1.000
_cell.angle_alpha   90.00
_cell.angle_beta   90.00
_cell.angle_gamma   90.00
#
_symmetry.space_group_name_H-M   'P 1'
#
loop_
_entity.id
_entity.type
_entity.pdbx_description
1 polymer ?
#
loop_
_entity_poly.entity_id
_entity_poly.type
_entity_poly.pdbx_seq_one_letter_code
_entity_poly.pdbx_strand_id
1 'polypeptide(L)'
;MQAFLKGPSSISTKPVKEKAAGSSGDSKKQKPVPWVEKYRPKCVDEVAFQEEVVAVLKKSLEGADLPNLLFYGPPGTGKTSTILAASRELFGPDLFRQRVLELNASDERGIQVIREKVKNFAQLTVGGSRSDGKPCPPFKIVILDEADSMTSAAQAALRRTMEKESKSTRFCLICNYVSRIIEPLTSRCSKFRFKPLGDKIQSQRLQDICEKENVEITSKATACLIQVSEGDLRKAITFLQSASRLTGGKEITEDIITELAGVVPDETIDGVLSACTSGSFEKLEMVVKNLINEGHTAIQLVNQLHDIIVERDDLSDKQKSVITEKLAEVDKCLADGADEYLQLISLCAILVQQLT
;
A
#
# COMPACT_ATOMS: atom_id res chain seq x y z
N MET A 1 9.40 -36.61 18.45
CA MET A 1 8.55 -35.45 18.79
C MET A 1 7.54 -35.16 17.67
N GLN A 2 6.61 -36.09 17.46
CA GLN A 2 5.40 -35.91 16.65
C GLN A 2 4.34 -36.81 17.30
N ALA A 3 3.72 -36.31 18.36
CA ALA A 3 2.64 -36.98 19.04
C ALA A 3 1.90 -35.93 19.86
N PHE A 4 0.81 -35.39 19.32
CA PHE A 4 -0.34 -34.83 20.06
C PHE A 4 -1.27 -34.23 19.00
N LEU A 5 -2.24 -35.04 18.53
CA LEU A 5 -3.53 -34.66 17.93
C LEU A 5 -4.06 -35.80 17.05
N LYS A 6 -4.45 -36.91 17.67
CA LYS A 6 -5.47 -37.83 17.12
C LYS A 6 -6.30 -38.37 18.29
N GLY A 7 -7.52 -37.85 18.42
CA GLY A 7 -8.63 -38.44 19.19
C GLY A 7 -9.74 -38.88 18.22
N PRO A 8 -10.56 -39.90 18.58
CA PRO A 8 -11.14 -40.81 17.59
C PRO A 8 -12.53 -40.39 17.09
N SER A 9 -12.80 -40.84 15.86
CA SER A 9 -14.10 -40.88 15.18
C SER A 9 -15.15 -41.67 15.97
N SER A 10 -16.34 -41.11 16.15
CA SER A 10 -17.56 -41.89 16.46
C SER A 10 -18.77 -41.34 15.69
N ILE A 11 -19.67 -42.27 15.39
CA ILE A 11 -20.66 -42.28 14.31
C ILE A 11 -22.01 -41.70 14.76
N SER A 12 -22.60 -40.90 13.87
CA SER A 12 -24.04 -40.67 13.60
C SER A 12 -25.08 -41.17 14.62
N THR A 13 -25.87 -40.23 15.17
CA THR A 13 -27.33 -40.37 15.33
C THR A 13 -28.02 -39.01 15.14
N LYS A 14 -29.03 -38.94 14.26
CA LYS A 14 -29.94 -37.78 14.10
C LYS A 14 -31.05 -37.84 15.15
N PRO A 15 -31.56 -36.68 15.61
CA PRO A 15 -32.98 -36.58 15.95
C PRO A 15 -33.70 -35.49 15.15
N VAL A 16 -34.79 -35.95 14.53
CA VAL A 16 -36.12 -35.35 14.26
C VAL A 16 -36.29 -33.82 14.31
N LYS A 17 -36.87 -33.30 13.22
CA LYS A 17 -37.47 -31.96 13.07
C LYS A 17 -38.65 -31.76 14.02
N GLU A 18 -38.60 -30.69 14.82
CA GLU A 18 -39.80 -29.98 15.27
C GLU A 18 -39.84 -28.59 14.63
N LYS A 19 -40.94 -28.30 13.95
CA LYS A 19 -41.25 -26.98 13.39
C LYS A 19 -41.82 -26.11 14.50
N ALA A 20 -41.14 -25.03 14.86
CA ALA A 20 -41.74 -23.89 15.52
C ALA A 20 -41.51 -22.65 14.64
N ALA A 21 -42.60 -22.06 14.16
CA ALA A 21 -42.62 -20.81 13.41
C ALA A 21 -42.53 -19.64 14.39
N GLY A 22 -41.63 -18.68 14.14
CA GLY A 22 -41.52 -17.46 14.95
C GLY A 22 -40.36 -16.54 14.53
N SER A 23 -40.68 -15.56 13.68
CA SER A 23 -39.94 -14.33 13.34
C SER A 23 -38.41 -14.37 13.17
N SER A 24 -37.94 -14.60 11.94
CA SER A 24 -36.57 -14.28 11.53
C SER A 24 -36.48 -12.81 11.07
N GLY A 25 -36.32 -11.90 12.02
CA GLY A 25 -35.74 -10.58 11.77
C GLY A 25 -34.21 -10.71 11.79
N ASP A 26 -33.65 -11.34 10.76
CA ASP A 26 -32.21 -11.55 10.66
C ASP A 26 -31.55 -10.24 10.22
N SER A 27 -31.26 -9.37 11.19
CA SER A 27 -30.37 -8.23 11.02
C SER A 27 -29.00 -8.77 10.65
N LYS A 28 -28.73 -8.93 9.34
CA LYS A 28 -27.41 -9.29 8.82
C LYS A 28 -26.37 -8.38 9.46
N LYS A 29 -25.64 -8.87 10.47
CA LYS A 29 -24.46 -8.19 11.01
C LYS A 29 -23.54 -7.93 9.83
N GLN A 30 -23.45 -6.67 9.40
CA GLN A 30 -22.54 -6.27 8.33
C GLN A 30 -21.14 -6.71 8.75
N LYS A 31 -20.46 -7.45 7.87
CA LYS A 31 -19.07 -7.87 8.13
C LYS A 31 -18.24 -6.61 8.40
N PRO A 32 -17.39 -6.59 9.45
CA PRO A 32 -16.57 -5.43 9.73
C PRO A 32 -15.64 -5.17 8.54
N VAL A 33 -15.79 -4.01 7.91
CA VAL A 33 -14.97 -3.56 6.78
C VAL A 33 -13.72 -2.87 7.34
N PRO A 34 -12.51 -3.15 6.81
CA PRO A 34 -11.30 -2.42 7.18
C PRO A 34 -11.47 -0.91 6.97
N TRP A 35 -10.85 -0.08 7.81
CA TRP A 35 -10.99 1.37 7.75
C TRP A 35 -10.46 1.95 6.43
N VAL A 36 -9.41 1.34 5.88
CA VAL A 36 -8.87 1.67 4.55
C VAL A 36 -9.96 1.64 3.47
N GLU A 37 -10.85 0.64 3.49
CA GLU A 37 -11.95 0.53 2.52
C GLU A 37 -13.16 1.35 2.93
N LYS A 38 -13.46 1.42 4.23
CA LYS A 38 -14.59 2.19 4.78
C LYS A 38 -14.46 3.69 4.45
N TYR A 39 -13.24 4.22 4.57
CA TYR A 39 -12.90 5.63 4.34
C TYR A 39 -12.30 5.90 2.96
N ARG A 40 -12.33 4.90 2.06
CA ARG A 40 -11.92 5.08 0.66
C ARG A 40 -12.78 6.19 0.03
N PRO A 41 -12.18 7.22 -0.58
CA PRO A 41 -12.90 8.31 -1.25
C PRO A 41 -13.96 7.79 -2.22
N LYS A 42 -15.18 8.33 -2.12
CA LYS A 42 -16.31 7.98 -2.99
C LYS A 42 -16.50 8.96 -4.14
N CYS A 43 -16.13 10.22 -3.92
CA CYS A 43 -16.19 11.30 -4.88
C CYS A 43 -14.77 11.84 -5.15
N VAL A 44 -14.57 12.45 -6.31
CA VAL A 44 -13.24 13.00 -6.68
C VAL A 44 -12.82 14.11 -5.71
N ASP A 45 -13.78 14.85 -5.14
CA ASP A 45 -13.54 15.89 -4.12
C ASP A 45 -13.05 15.37 -2.77
N GLU A 46 -13.30 14.09 -2.46
CA GLU A 46 -12.83 13.49 -1.21
C GLU A 46 -11.38 12.99 -1.30
N VAL A 47 -10.78 13.04 -2.50
CA VAL A 47 -9.38 12.66 -2.71
C VAL A 47 -8.50 13.78 -2.17
N ALA A 48 -7.77 13.46 -1.10
CA ALA A 48 -6.90 14.42 -0.45
C ALA A 48 -5.78 14.93 -1.39
N PHE A 49 -5.67 16.26 -1.50
CA PHE A 49 -4.46 17.01 -1.89
C PHE A 49 -3.85 16.72 -3.28
N GLN A 50 -4.66 16.28 -4.23
CA GLN A 50 -4.24 16.12 -5.62
C GLN A 50 -5.00 17.05 -6.54
N GLU A 51 -5.04 18.33 -6.16
CA GLU A 51 -5.85 19.36 -6.81
C GLU A 51 -5.57 19.46 -8.32
N GLU A 52 -4.30 19.38 -8.74
CA GLU A 52 -3.93 19.40 -10.16
C GLU A 52 -4.54 18.21 -10.93
N VAL A 53 -4.43 17.00 -10.37
CA VAL A 53 -4.94 15.77 -10.99
C VAL A 53 -6.46 15.78 -10.99
N VAL A 54 -7.07 16.13 -9.86
CA VAL A 54 -8.52 16.22 -9.67
C VAL A 54 -9.13 17.28 -10.59
N ALA A 55 -8.53 18.45 -10.72
CA ALA A 55 -9.03 19.52 -11.59
C ALA A 55 -9.01 19.12 -13.08
N VAL A 56 -7.93 18.46 -13.51
CA VAL A 56 -7.84 17.96 -14.90
C VAL A 56 -8.84 16.82 -15.12
N LEU A 57 -8.95 15.88 -14.18
CA LEU A 57 -9.94 14.80 -14.27
C LEU A 57 -11.36 15.34 -14.33
N LYS A 58 -11.73 16.29 -13.47
CA LYS A 58 -13.06 16.94 -13.50
C LYS A 58 -13.36 17.56 -14.86
N LYS A 59 -12.43 18.33 -15.43
CA LYS A 59 -12.58 18.89 -16.78
C LYS A 59 -12.70 17.81 -17.85
N SER A 60 -11.94 16.71 -17.73
CA SER A 60 -12.03 15.58 -18.64
C SER A 60 -13.30 14.74 -18.47
N LEU A 61 -13.96 14.79 -17.32
CA LEU A 61 -15.25 14.15 -17.05
C LEU A 61 -16.43 14.98 -17.56
N GLU A 62 -16.33 16.31 -17.49
CA GLU A 62 -17.29 17.25 -18.09
C GLU A 62 -17.21 17.25 -19.63
N GLY A 63 -16.00 17.05 -20.17
CA GLY A 63 -15.76 16.88 -21.59
C GLY A 63 -16.14 15.48 -22.09
N ALA A 64 -16.55 15.39 -23.36
CA ALA A 64 -16.87 14.11 -24.00
C ALA A 64 -15.63 13.23 -24.32
N ASP A 65 -14.40 13.72 -24.06
CA ASP A 65 -13.17 13.05 -24.49
C ASP A 65 -12.17 12.84 -23.34
N LEU A 66 -12.28 11.70 -22.67
CA LEU A 66 -11.39 11.27 -21.58
C LEU A 66 -10.21 10.44 -22.15
N PRO A 67 -8.98 10.97 -22.30
CA PRO A 67 -7.86 10.19 -22.83
C PRO A 67 -7.57 8.93 -21.98
N ASN A 68 -6.79 7.99 -22.53
CA ASN A 68 -6.19 6.96 -21.68
C ASN A 68 -5.33 7.62 -20.60
N LEU A 69 -5.35 7.07 -19.39
CA LEU A 69 -4.72 7.64 -18.21
C LEU A 69 -3.57 6.75 -17.74
N LEU A 70 -2.49 7.36 -17.25
CA LEU A 70 -1.40 6.68 -16.57
C LEU A 70 -1.16 7.37 -15.23
N PHE A 71 -1.53 6.69 -14.14
CA PHE A 71 -1.34 7.16 -12.77
C PHE A 71 -0.11 6.50 -12.18
N TYR A 72 0.86 7.31 -11.74
CA TYR A 72 2.09 6.78 -11.18
C TYR A 72 2.55 7.56 -9.95
N GLY A 73 3.18 6.86 -9.01
CA GLY A 73 3.69 7.45 -7.77
C GLY A 73 3.77 6.43 -6.64
N PRO A 74 4.24 6.83 -5.45
CA PRO A 74 4.39 5.94 -4.30
C PRO A 74 3.08 5.24 -3.87
N PRO A 75 3.15 4.12 -3.14
CA PRO A 75 1.97 3.46 -2.58
C PRO A 75 1.21 4.39 -1.61
N GLY A 76 -0.05 4.08 -1.34
CA GLY A 76 -0.85 4.87 -0.38
C GLY A 76 -1.31 6.26 -0.83
N THR A 77 -0.84 6.75 -1.98
CA THR A 77 -1.15 8.10 -2.49
C THR A 77 -2.54 8.25 -3.13
N GLY A 78 -3.40 7.23 -3.11
CA GLY A 78 -4.79 7.35 -3.60
C GLY A 78 -4.98 7.17 -5.12
N LYS A 79 -4.02 6.60 -5.85
CA LYS A 79 -4.11 6.30 -7.30
C LYS A 79 -5.39 5.55 -7.68
N THR A 80 -5.58 4.35 -7.11
CA THR A 80 -6.73 3.48 -7.37
C THR A 80 -8.04 4.12 -6.88
N SER A 81 -8.00 4.77 -5.72
CA SER A 81 -9.15 5.47 -5.16
C SER A 81 -9.67 6.59 -6.06
N THR A 82 -8.76 7.35 -6.69
CA THR A 82 -9.09 8.49 -7.55
C THR A 82 -9.83 8.05 -8.81
N ILE A 83 -9.33 7.03 -9.53
CA ILE A 83 -10.00 6.55 -10.74
C ILE A 83 -11.34 5.88 -10.42
N LEU A 84 -11.45 5.18 -9.30
CA LEU A 84 -12.71 4.56 -8.88
C LEU A 84 -13.74 5.61 -8.51
N ALA A 85 -13.35 6.66 -7.79
CA ALA A 85 -14.21 7.80 -7.48
C ALA A 85 -14.68 8.52 -8.75
N ALA A 86 -13.75 8.83 -9.67
CA ALA A 86 -14.06 9.43 -10.96
C ALA A 86 -15.02 8.57 -11.80
N SER A 87 -14.80 7.25 -11.83
CA SER A 87 -15.64 6.32 -12.58
C SER A 87 -17.04 6.17 -11.96
N ARG A 88 -17.16 6.24 -10.63
CA ARG A 88 -18.45 6.26 -9.92
C ARG A 88 -19.22 7.54 -10.20
N GLU A 89 -18.55 8.67 -10.25
CA GLU A 89 -19.15 9.96 -10.60
C GLU A 89 -19.64 9.97 -12.05
N LEU A 90 -18.84 9.43 -12.98
CA LEU A 90 -19.13 9.40 -14.41
C LEU A 90 -20.30 8.47 -14.77
N PHE A 91 -20.27 7.23 -14.27
CA PHE A 91 -21.25 6.21 -14.65
C PHE A 91 -22.42 6.08 -13.66
N GLY A 92 -22.21 6.52 -12.41
CA GLY A 92 -23.12 6.24 -11.31
C GLY A 92 -23.10 4.79 -10.85
N PRO A 93 -23.82 4.47 -9.75
CA PRO A 93 -23.74 3.17 -9.09
C PRO A 93 -24.23 2.00 -9.95
N ASP A 94 -25.23 2.22 -10.81
CA ASP A 94 -25.88 1.15 -11.59
C ASP A 94 -25.02 0.69 -12.78
N LEU A 95 -24.44 1.65 -13.51
CA LEU A 95 -23.64 1.37 -14.70
C LEU A 95 -22.17 1.10 -14.38
N PHE A 96 -21.70 1.48 -13.18
CA PHE A 96 -20.30 1.27 -12.76
C PHE A 96 -19.87 -0.19 -12.94
N ARG A 97 -20.65 -1.15 -12.46
CA ARG A 97 -20.30 -2.59 -12.56
C ARG A 97 -20.29 -3.13 -14.00
N GLN A 98 -21.00 -2.48 -14.91
CA GLN A 98 -21.10 -2.91 -16.32
C GLN A 98 -20.05 -2.22 -17.21
N ARG A 99 -19.62 -1.01 -16.85
CA ARG A 99 -18.75 -0.14 -17.66
C ARG A 99 -17.33 -0.02 -17.13
N VAL A 100 -17.07 -0.45 -15.90
CA VAL A 100 -15.73 -0.45 -15.29
C VAL A 100 -15.27 -1.89 -15.09
N LEU A 101 -14.10 -2.21 -15.62
CA LEU A 101 -13.40 -3.45 -15.36
C LEU A 101 -12.10 -3.12 -14.61
N GLU A 102 -12.03 -3.50 -13.33
CA GLU A 102 -10.82 -3.44 -12.52
C GLU A 102 -10.11 -4.80 -12.57
N LEU A 103 -8.85 -4.81 -12.97
CA LEU A 103 -7.99 -5.99 -12.94
C LEU A 103 -6.71 -5.63 -12.23
N ASN A 104 -6.31 -6.46 -11.26
CA ASN A 104 -4.98 -6.40 -10.70
C ASN A 104 -4.03 -7.21 -11.59
N ALA A 105 -3.05 -6.54 -12.21
CA ALA A 105 -2.17 -7.18 -13.19
C ALA A 105 -1.18 -8.18 -12.55
N SER A 106 -0.92 -8.06 -11.25
CA SER A 106 -0.04 -8.98 -10.51
C SER A 106 -0.71 -10.29 -10.12
N ASP A 107 -2.03 -10.33 -9.95
CA ASP A 107 -2.78 -11.55 -9.62
C ASP A 107 -3.09 -12.37 -10.88
N GLU A 108 -3.42 -11.70 -11.98
CA GLU A 108 -3.82 -12.34 -13.24
C GLU A 108 -2.64 -12.45 -14.23
N ARG A 109 -1.48 -12.96 -13.77
CA ARG A 109 -0.18 -12.99 -14.50
C ARG A 109 -0.20 -13.67 -15.88
N GLY A 110 -1.26 -14.37 -16.24
CA GLY A 110 -1.40 -14.95 -17.56
C GLY A 110 -1.61 -13.85 -18.60
N ILE A 111 -0.60 -13.60 -19.44
CA ILE A 111 -0.68 -12.72 -20.63
C ILE A 111 -1.97 -12.96 -21.42
N GLN A 112 -2.37 -14.23 -21.51
CA GLN A 112 -3.56 -14.66 -22.23
C GLN A 112 -4.87 -14.31 -21.49
N VAL A 113 -4.90 -14.41 -20.16
CA VAL A 113 -6.08 -14.10 -19.33
C VAL A 113 -6.41 -12.62 -19.39
N ILE A 114 -5.42 -11.75 -19.18
CA ILE A 114 -5.59 -10.29 -19.29
C ILE A 114 -6.04 -9.94 -20.71
N ARG A 115 -5.39 -10.51 -21.73
CA ARG A 115 -5.74 -10.23 -23.13
C ARG A 115 -7.18 -10.64 -23.45
N GLU A 116 -7.61 -11.83 -23.05
CA GLU A 116 -8.95 -12.33 -23.35
C GLU A 116 -10.02 -11.57 -22.57
N LYS A 117 -9.84 -11.33 -21.27
CA LYS A 117 -10.79 -10.56 -20.46
C LYS A 117 -10.94 -9.13 -20.95
N VAL A 118 -9.82 -8.43 -21.17
CA VAL A 118 -9.82 -7.06 -21.66
C VAL A 118 -10.45 -7.00 -23.06
N LYS A 119 -10.10 -7.94 -23.95
CA LYS A 119 -10.67 -8.00 -25.31
C LYS A 119 -12.18 -8.25 -25.26
N ASN A 120 -12.64 -9.24 -24.50
CA ASN A 120 -14.07 -9.56 -24.38
C ASN A 120 -14.85 -8.38 -23.79
N PHE A 121 -14.29 -7.70 -22.79
CA PHE A 121 -14.91 -6.53 -22.20
C PHE A 121 -14.94 -5.32 -23.15
N ALA A 122 -13.86 -5.08 -23.90
CA ALA A 122 -13.76 -3.98 -24.85
C ALA A 122 -14.65 -4.16 -26.09
N GLN A 123 -14.90 -5.41 -26.51
CA GLN A 123 -15.77 -5.73 -27.65
C GLN A 123 -17.27 -5.56 -27.37
N LEU A 124 -17.67 -5.68 -26.11
CA LEU A 124 -19.07 -5.47 -25.72
C LEU A 124 -19.45 -4.00 -25.92
N THR A 125 -20.38 -3.70 -26.81
CA THR A 125 -20.82 -2.31 -27.10
C THR A 125 -21.79 -1.82 -26.03
N VAL A 126 -21.72 -0.54 -25.64
CA VAL A 126 -22.62 0.07 -24.64
C VAL A 126 -23.41 1.21 -25.28
N GLY A 127 -24.70 1.32 -24.93
CA GLY A 127 -25.53 2.45 -25.33
C GLY A 127 -25.16 3.75 -24.60
N GLY A 128 -25.41 4.90 -25.23
CA GLY A 128 -25.09 6.24 -24.69
C GLY A 128 -26.10 6.81 -23.68
N SER A 129 -27.09 6.03 -23.25
CA SER A 129 -28.16 6.51 -22.36
C SER A 129 -28.22 5.71 -21.06
N ARG A 130 -28.35 6.43 -19.95
CA ARG A 130 -28.70 5.89 -18.65
C ARG A 130 -30.22 5.77 -18.55
N SER A 131 -30.73 4.85 -17.73
CA SER A 131 -32.16 4.73 -17.40
C SER A 131 -32.76 6.02 -16.83
N ASP A 132 -31.94 6.87 -16.22
CA ASP A 132 -32.31 8.16 -15.60
C ASP A 132 -32.30 9.36 -16.57
N GLY A 133 -32.06 9.16 -17.87
CA GLY A 133 -32.07 10.24 -18.87
C GLY A 133 -30.86 11.21 -18.84
N LYS A 134 -29.92 11.05 -17.90
CA LYS A 134 -28.64 11.79 -17.90
C LYS A 134 -27.69 11.29 -19.01
N PRO A 135 -26.92 12.19 -19.65
CA PRO A 135 -25.93 11.81 -20.65
C PRO A 135 -24.85 10.95 -19.99
N CYS A 136 -24.62 9.76 -20.54
CA CYS A 136 -23.55 8.88 -20.10
C CYS A 136 -22.55 8.74 -21.25
N PRO A 137 -21.25 8.92 -21.01
CA PRO A 137 -20.27 8.81 -22.08
C PRO A 137 -20.35 7.43 -22.77
N PRO A 138 -20.26 7.36 -24.11
CA PRO A 138 -20.40 6.12 -24.88
C PRO A 138 -19.09 5.30 -24.88
N PHE A 139 -18.40 5.25 -23.74
CA PHE A 139 -17.19 4.46 -23.57
C PHE A 139 -17.19 3.70 -22.25
N LYS A 140 -16.30 2.71 -22.15
CA LYS A 140 -15.98 1.95 -20.94
C LYS A 140 -14.63 2.34 -20.39
N ILE A 141 -14.38 1.98 -19.13
CA ILE A 141 -13.07 2.16 -18.49
C ILE A 141 -12.53 0.80 -18.07
N VAL A 142 -11.29 0.52 -18.47
CA VAL A 142 -10.50 -0.62 -17.98
C VAL A 142 -9.41 -0.07 -17.08
N ILE A 143 -9.41 -0.48 -15.82
CA ILE A 143 -8.42 -0.12 -14.81
C ILE A 143 -7.48 -1.31 -14.66
N LEU A 144 -6.20 -1.09 -14.93
CA LEU A 144 -5.13 -2.06 -14.72
C LEU A 144 -4.28 -1.57 -13.57
N ASP A 145 -4.46 -2.18 -12.39
CA ASP A 145 -3.64 -1.90 -11.21
C ASP A 145 -2.33 -2.71 -11.25
N GLU A 146 -1.28 -2.16 -10.65
CA GLU A 146 0.08 -2.74 -10.63
C GLU A 146 0.62 -3.10 -12.03
N ALA A 147 0.39 -2.21 -13.01
CA ALA A 147 0.79 -2.41 -14.40
C ALA A 147 2.32 -2.52 -14.58
N ASP A 148 3.12 -2.05 -13.62
CA ASP A 148 4.58 -2.19 -13.57
C ASP A 148 5.05 -3.62 -13.30
N SER A 149 4.19 -4.46 -12.72
CA SER A 149 4.45 -5.89 -12.53
C SER A 149 4.18 -6.73 -13.79
N MET A 150 3.66 -6.11 -14.87
CA MET A 150 3.42 -6.80 -16.14
C MET A 150 4.73 -7.03 -16.92
N THR A 151 4.87 -8.20 -17.52
CA THR A 151 5.97 -8.48 -18.46
C THR A 151 5.89 -7.58 -19.70
N SER A 152 7.03 -7.26 -20.30
CA SER A 152 7.11 -6.43 -21.52
C SER A 152 6.29 -7.01 -22.68
N ALA A 153 6.23 -8.35 -22.79
CA ALA A 153 5.40 -9.04 -23.77
C ALA A 153 3.89 -8.81 -23.53
N ALA A 154 3.45 -8.82 -22.27
CA ALA A 154 2.06 -8.52 -21.91
C ALA A 154 1.69 -7.08 -22.24
N GLN A 155 2.57 -6.13 -21.92
CA GLN A 155 2.38 -4.72 -22.23
C GLN A 155 2.31 -4.46 -23.74
N ALA A 156 3.15 -5.15 -24.53
CA ALA A 156 3.12 -5.07 -25.99
C ALA A 156 1.81 -5.63 -26.59
N ALA A 157 1.25 -6.69 -26.00
CA ALA A 157 -0.05 -7.22 -26.40
C ALA A 157 -1.21 -6.27 -26.03
N LEU A 158 -1.14 -5.65 -24.86
CA LEU A 158 -2.12 -4.65 -24.39
C LEU A 158 -2.14 -3.44 -25.32
N ARG A 159 -0.99 -2.93 -25.75
CA ARG A 159 -0.87 -1.80 -26.69
C ARG A 159 -1.75 -1.97 -27.93
N ARG A 160 -1.72 -3.14 -28.58
CA ARG A 160 -2.53 -3.41 -29.79
C ARG A 160 -4.03 -3.32 -29.50
N THR A 161 -4.44 -3.77 -28.32
CA THR A 161 -5.84 -3.73 -27.87
C THR A 161 -6.26 -2.30 -27.57
N MET A 162 -5.41 -1.52 -26.89
CA MET A 162 -5.64 -0.10 -26.62
C MET A 162 -5.78 0.73 -27.90
N GLU A 163 -4.98 0.47 -28.92
CA GLU A 163 -5.07 1.16 -30.21
C GLU A 163 -6.37 0.81 -30.94
N LYS A 164 -6.69 -0.49 -31.03
CA LYS A 164 -7.85 -0.99 -31.77
C LYS A 164 -9.19 -0.56 -31.15
N GLU A 165 -9.28 -0.60 -29.82
CA GLU A 165 -10.53 -0.38 -29.08
C GLU A 165 -10.63 1.02 -28.45
N SER A 166 -9.77 1.96 -28.87
CA SER A 166 -9.70 3.35 -28.35
C SER A 166 -11.00 4.15 -28.45
N LYS A 167 -11.89 3.78 -29.39
CA LYS A 167 -13.20 4.43 -29.57
C LYS A 167 -14.23 4.00 -28.52
N SER A 168 -14.21 2.74 -28.11
CA SER A 168 -15.21 2.14 -27.20
C SER A 168 -14.72 2.07 -25.76
N THR A 169 -13.39 2.02 -25.56
CA THR A 169 -12.79 1.71 -24.26
C THR A 169 -11.61 2.64 -23.99
N ARG A 170 -11.62 3.26 -22.81
CA ARG A 170 -10.51 4.05 -22.26
C ARG A 170 -9.79 3.21 -21.21
N PHE A 171 -8.48 3.33 -21.18
CA PHE A 171 -7.62 2.59 -20.25
C PHE A 171 -7.06 3.50 -19.18
N CYS A 172 -7.03 3.03 -17.94
CA CYS A 172 -6.31 3.65 -16.84
C CYS A 172 -5.26 2.66 -16.33
N LEU A 173 -3.99 2.96 -16.55
CA LEU A 173 -2.87 2.20 -16.03
C LEU A 173 -2.43 2.81 -14.70
N ILE A 174 -2.28 1.98 -13.67
CA ILE A 174 -1.76 2.42 -12.37
C ILE A 174 -0.45 1.67 -12.12
N CYS A 175 0.61 2.39 -11.77
CA CYS A 175 1.89 1.80 -11.39
C CYS A 175 2.57 2.61 -10.30
N ASN A 176 3.62 2.05 -9.69
CA ASN A 176 4.51 2.83 -8.83
C ASN A 176 5.65 3.44 -9.65
N TYR A 177 6.20 2.66 -10.59
CA TYR A 177 7.34 3.07 -11.41
C TYR A 177 6.98 3.21 -12.89
N VAL A 178 6.97 4.45 -13.39
CA VAL A 178 6.74 4.73 -14.82
C VAL A 178 7.81 4.11 -15.72
N SER A 179 9.05 3.95 -15.23
CA SER A 179 10.16 3.33 -15.95
C SER A 179 9.96 1.85 -16.27
N ARG A 180 9.06 1.16 -15.55
CA ARG A 180 8.70 -0.24 -15.81
C ARG A 180 7.64 -0.40 -16.92
N ILE A 181 7.06 0.71 -17.38
CA ILE A 181 6.08 0.72 -18.47
C ILE A 181 6.76 1.03 -19.79
N ILE A 182 6.47 0.25 -20.82
CA ILE A 182 7.04 0.45 -22.16
C ILE A 182 6.61 1.80 -22.75
N GLU A 183 7.54 2.48 -23.42
CA GLU A 183 7.31 3.80 -24.05
C GLU A 183 6.09 3.84 -25.01
N PRO A 184 5.78 2.78 -25.79
CA PRO A 184 4.58 2.76 -26.62
C PRO A 184 3.26 2.89 -25.84
N LEU A 185 3.20 2.44 -24.58
CA LEU A 185 2.02 2.63 -23.73
C LEU A 185 1.99 4.03 -23.13
N THR A 186 3.11 4.50 -22.59
CA THR A 186 3.19 5.81 -21.94
C THR A 186 2.92 6.96 -22.91
N SER A 187 3.35 6.84 -24.16
CA SER A 187 3.08 7.83 -25.23
C SER A 187 1.59 7.95 -25.60
N ARG A 188 0.76 6.94 -25.30
CA ARG A 188 -0.69 6.91 -25.61
C ARG A 188 -1.57 7.27 -24.43
N CYS A 189 -0.96 7.62 -23.29
CA CYS A 189 -1.65 7.94 -22.05
C CYS A 189 -1.30 9.34 -21.56
N SER A 190 -2.28 10.05 -21.01
CA SER A 190 -2.07 11.25 -20.21
C SER A 190 -1.50 10.86 -18.85
N LYS A 191 -0.33 11.40 -18.53
CA LYS A 191 0.45 11.03 -17.34
C LYS A 191 0.07 11.91 -16.16
N PHE A 192 -0.28 11.28 -15.04
CA PHE A 192 -0.58 11.97 -13.78
C PHE A 192 0.35 11.43 -12.69
N ARG A 193 1.14 12.35 -12.12
CA ARG A 193 2.07 12.04 -11.04
C ARG A 193 1.38 12.25 -9.69
N PHE A 194 1.29 11.18 -8.93
CA PHE A 194 0.78 11.17 -7.56
C PHE A 194 1.98 11.38 -6.63
N LYS A 195 2.00 12.52 -5.93
CA LYS A 195 3.04 12.84 -4.94
C LYS A 195 2.67 12.22 -3.58
N PRO A 196 3.65 11.88 -2.72
CA PRO A 196 3.40 11.62 -1.31
C PRO A 196 2.54 12.71 -0.69
N LEU A 197 1.68 12.34 0.25
CA LEU A 197 0.82 13.28 0.95
C LEU A 197 1.65 14.06 1.97
N GLY A 198 1.49 15.38 2.01
CA GLY A 198 2.16 16.19 3.04
C GLY A 198 1.61 15.90 4.45
N ASP A 199 2.46 16.03 5.45
CA ASP A 199 2.18 15.67 6.85
C ASP A 199 0.91 16.32 7.40
N LYS A 200 0.69 17.60 7.05
CA LYS A 200 -0.51 18.36 7.46
C LYS A 200 -1.81 17.70 6.97
N ILE A 201 -1.81 17.21 5.73
CA ILE A 201 -2.99 16.58 5.14
C ILE A 201 -3.22 15.20 5.74
N GLN A 202 -2.14 14.45 5.94
CA GLN A 202 -2.23 13.15 6.61
C GLN A 202 -2.80 13.32 8.02
N SER A 203 -2.30 14.29 8.78
CA SER A 203 -2.81 14.63 10.11
C SER A 203 -4.30 14.98 10.09
N GLN A 204 -4.73 15.87 9.19
CA GLN A 204 -6.13 16.25 9.06
C GLN A 204 -7.02 15.03 8.73
N ARG A 205 -6.59 14.18 7.79
CA ARG A 205 -7.38 13.01 7.40
C ARG A 205 -7.43 11.94 8.49
N LEU A 206 -6.36 11.77 9.26
CA LEU A 206 -6.33 10.87 10.41
C LEU A 206 -7.24 11.40 11.53
N GLN A 207 -7.23 12.70 11.80
CA GLN A 207 -8.14 13.33 12.76
C GLN A 207 -9.61 13.12 12.37
N ASP A 208 -9.97 13.33 11.10
CA ASP A 208 -11.33 13.06 10.59
C ASP A 208 -11.79 11.61 10.85
N ILE A 209 -10.85 10.65 10.80
CA ILE A 209 -11.14 9.23 11.04
C ILE A 209 -11.26 8.96 12.54
N CYS A 210 -10.37 9.53 13.35
CA CYS A 210 -10.43 9.42 14.82
C CYS A 210 -11.75 9.96 15.36
N GLU A 211 -12.23 11.10 14.88
CA GLU A 211 -13.52 11.67 15.27
C GLU A 211 -14.70 10.75 14.91
N LYS A 212 -14.68 10.15 13.71
CA LYS A 212 -15.76 9.28 13.24
C LYS A 212 -15.80 7.92 13.93
N GLU A 213 -14.66 7.42 14.39
CA GLU A 213 -14.54 6.15 15.10
C GLU A 213 -14.51 6.33 16.63
N ASN A 214 -14.56 7.56 17.14
CA ASN A 214 -14.39 7.93 18.56
C ASN A 214 -13.11 7.33 19.17
N VAL A 215 -11.97 7.58 18.53
CA VAL A 215 -10.65 7.13 18.98
C VAL A 215 -9.88 8.30 19.57
N GLU A 216 -9.43 8.13 20.82
CA GLU A 216 -8.53 9.08 21.48
C GLU A 216 -7.09 8.79 21.09
N ILE A 217 -6.41 9.77 20.49
CA ILE A 217 -5.01 9.68 20.09
C ILE A 217 -4.26 10.93 20.55
N THR A 218 -3.08 10.74 21.14
CA THR A 218 -2.22 11.85 21.55
C THR A 218 -1.62 12.54 20.30
N SER A 219 -1.32 13.85 20.40
CA SER A 219 -0.68 14.59 19.30
C SER A 219 0.68 14.02 18.90
N LYS A 220 1.48 13.57 19.88
CA LYS A 220 2.76 12.87 19.65
C LYS A 220 2.58 11.57 18.88
N ALA A 221 1.60 10.75 19.29
CA ALA A 221 1.24 9.51 18.62
C ALA A 221 0.84 9.77 17.15
N THR A 222 0.10 10.85 16.88
CA THR A 222 -0.25 11.24 15.51
C THR A 222 0.97 11.63 14.68
N ALA A 223 1.92 12.36 15.26
CA ALA A 223 3.16 12.74 14.58
C ALA A 223 4.04 11.51 14.28
N CYS A 224 4.23 10.63 15.27
CA CYS A 224 4.94 9.36 15.11
C CYS A 224 4.30 8.50 14.01
N LEU A 225 2.97 8.39 13.99
CA LEU A 225 2.24 7.65 12.95
C LEU A 225 2.54 8.18 11.54
N ILE A 226 2.60 9.50 11.38
CA ILE A 226 2.88 10.14 10.08
C ILE A 226 4.32 9.86 9.65
N GLN A 227 5.29 9.99 10.57
CA GLN A 227 6.70 9.71 10.30
C GLN A 227 6.90 8.26 9.86
N VAL A 228 6.37 7.32 10.65
CA VAL A 228 6.41 5.87 10.35
C VAL A 228 5.73 5.51 9.03
N SER A 229 4.72 6.28 8.62
CA SER A 229 3.95 6.00 7.41
C SER A 229 4.63 6.50 6.13
N GLU A 230 5.65 7.37 6.23
CA GLU A 230 6.46 7.85 5.08
C GLU A 230 5.61 8.37 3.89
N GLY A 231 4.46 8.99 4.18
CA GLY A 231 3.56 9.48 3.13
C GLY A 231 2.54 8.46 2.59
N ASP A 232 2.55 7.21 3.09
CA ASP A 232 1.56 6.18 2.79
C ASP A 232 0.37 6.25 3.77
N LEU A 233 -0.73 6.88 3.31
CA LEU A 233 -1.94 6.98 4.11
C LEU A 233 -2.64 5.64 4.36
N ARG A 234 -2.46 4.64 3.48
CA ARG A 234 -3.02 3.30 3.70
C ARG A 234 -2.32 2.65 4.90
N LYS A 235 -0.99 2.76 4.98
CA LYS A 235 -0.19 2.29 6.12
C LYS A 235 -0.64 2.98 7.40
N ALA A 236 -0.75 4.32 7.39
CA ALA A 236 -1.21 5.11 8.53
C ALA A 236 -2.58 4.68 9.06
N ILE A 237 -3.59 4.55 8.18
CA ILE A 237 -4.95 4.14 8.56
C ILE A 237 -4.97 2.70 9.10
N THR A 238 -4.15 1.81 8.53
CA THR A 238 -4.06 0.42 8.97
C THR A 238 -3.48 0.33 10.38
N PHE A 239 -2.40 1.06 10.65
CA PHE A 239 -1.80 1.14 11.98
C PHE A 239 -2.74 1.79 12.99
N LEU A 240 -3.42 2.87 12.63
CA LEU A 240 -4.43 3.50 13.49
C LEU A 240 -5.55 2.50 13.86
N GLN A 241 -6.03 1.72 12.89
CA GLN A 241 -7.04 0.69 13.13
C GLN A 241 -6.54 -0.42 14.05
N SER A 242 -5.30 -0.87 13.86
CA SER A 242 -4.68 -1.89 14.70
C SER A 242 -4.45 -1.38 16.13
N ALA A 243 -3.95 -0.15 16.28
CA ALA A 243 -3.72 0.50 17.57
C ALA A 243 -5.02 0.69 18.37
N SER A 244 -6.09 1.14 17.71
CA SER A 244 -7.42 1.27 18.33
C SER A 244 -7.97 -0.08 18.82
N ARG A 245 -7.74 -1.16 18.07
CA ARG A 245 -8.16 -2.51 18.48
C ARG A 245 -7.33 -3.06 19.64
N LEU A 246 -6.03 -2.77 19.66
CA LEU A 246 -5.12 -3.23 20.71
C LEU A 246 -5.43 -2.56 22.06
N THR A 247 -5.69 -1.24 22.03
CA THR A 247 -6.01 -0.44 23.22
C THR A 247 -7.41 -0.70 23.77
N GLY A 248 -8.31 -1.25 22.96
CA GLY A 248 -9.70 -1.52 23.36
C GLY A 248 -10.49 -0.26 23.70
N GLY A 249 -10.15 0.87 23.06
CA GLY A 249 -10.80 2.18 23.29
C GLY A 249 -10.13 3.05 24.37
N LYS A 250 -8.93 2.70 24.81
CA LYS A 250 -8.06 3.62 25.59
C LYS A 250 -7.29 4.55 24.65
N GLU A 251 -6.73 5.62 25.21
CA GLU A 251 -5.89 6.56 24.48
C GLU A 251 -4.68 5.86 23.82
N ILE A 252 -4.44 6.17 22.55
CA ILE A 252 -3.30 5.65 21.77
C ILE A 252 -2.07 6.52 22.04
N THR A 253 -1.05 5.91 22.63
CA THR A 253 0.26 6.50 22.89
C THR A 253 1.26 6.22 21.77
N GLU A 254 2.40 6.90 21.80
CA GLU A 254 3.50 6.77 20.84
C GLU A 254 4.11 5.36 20.87
N ASP A 255 4.36 4.80 22.06
CA ASP A 255 4.97 3.48 22.24
C ASP A 255 4.19 2.37 21.50
N ILE A 256 2.85 2.42 21.56
CA ILE A 256 1.97 1.45 20.89
C ILE A 256 2.16 1.51 19.37
N ILE A 257 2.38 2.71 18.84
CA ILE A 257 2.55 2.92 17.40
C ILE A 257 3.93 2.41 16.98
N THR A 258 4.97 2.72 17.75
CA THR A 258 6.34 2.23 17.51
C THR A 258 6.40 0.70 17.52
N GLU A 259 5.76 0.07 18.51
CA GLU A 259 5.64 -1.39 18.60
C GLU A 259 4.90 -1.98 17.40
N LEU A 260 3.75 -1.41 17.02
CA LEU A 260 2.96 -1.91 15.87
C LEU A 260 3.66 -1.70 14.54
N ALA A 261 4.44 -0.64 14.42
CA ALA A 261 5.23 -0.34 13.25
C ALA A 261 6.45 -1.25 13.11
N GLY A 262 6.87 -1.90 14.20
CA GLY A 262 8.09 -2.70 14.26
C GLY A 262 9.37 -1.86 14.17
N VAL A 263 9.26 -0.56 14.46
CA VAL A 263 10.39 0.38 14.46
C VAL A 263 11.27 0.09 15.66
N VAL A 264 12.59 0.06 15.46
CA VAL A 264 13.53 -0.17 16.56
C VAL A 264 13.59 1.10 17.41
N PRO A 265 13.43 1.02 18.75
CA PRO A 265 13.56 2.18 19.62
C PRO A 265 14.93 2.85 19.50
N ASP A 266 14.95 4.18 19.59
CA ASP A 266 16.18 4.98 19.48
C ASP A 266 17.22 4.57 20.53
N GLU A 267 16.77 4.19 21.74
CA GLU A 267 17.64 3.69 22.82
C GLU A 267 18.45 2.46 22.40
N THR A 268 17.83 1.54 21.66
CA THR A 268 18.49 0.32 21.16
C THR A 268 19.49 0.66 20.07
N ILE A 269 19.17 1.62 19.20
CA ILE A 269 20.07 2.08 18.13
C ILE A 269 21.30 2.79 18.71
N ASP A 270 21.10 3.66 19.70
CA ASP A 270 22.18 4.30 20.45
C ASP A 270 23.04 3.26 21.17
N GLY A 271 22.42 2.19 21.67
CA GLY A 271 23.11 1.01 22.20
C GLY A 271 24.02 0.33 21.17
N VAL A 272 23.55 0.15 19.93
CA VAL A 272 24.35 -0.39 18.83
C VAL A 272 25.51 0.53 18.48
N LEU A 273 25.25 1.84 18.31
CA LEU A 273 26.27 2.82 17.96
C LEU A 273 27.35 2.95 19.05
N SER A 274 26.95 3.00 20.31
CA SER A 274 27.88 3.05 21.44
C SER A 274 28.72 1.78 21.59
N ALA A 275 28.13 0.60 21.31
CA ALA A 275 28.89 -0.65 21.24
C ALA A 275 29.95 -0.59 20.13
N CYS A 276 29.60 -0.06 18.94
CA CYS A 276 30.52 0.12 17.83
C CYS A 276 31.68 1.08 18.17
N THR A 277 31.42 2.21 18.83
CA THR A 277 32.48 3.16 19.26
C THR A 277 33.40 2.57 20.34
N SER A 278 32.89 1.67 21.18
CA SER A 278 33.68 1.05 22.25
C SER A 278 34.74 0.06 21.77
N GLY A 279 34.67 -0.40 20.50
CA GLY A 279 35.64 -1.29 19.88
C GLY A 279 35.66 -2.74 20.41
N SER A 280 34.76 -3.12 21.32
CA SER A 280 34.69 -4.48 21.87
C SER A 280 33.73 -5.36 21.07
N PHE A 281 34.27 -6.39 20.42
CA PHE A 281 33.48 -7.35 19.63
C PHE A 281 32.46 -8.11 20.49
N GLU A 282 32.79 -8.46 21.72
CA GLU A 282 31.89 -9.18 22.65
C GLU A 282 30.63 -8.38 22.98
N LYS A 283 30.78 -7.06 23.17
CA LYS A 283 29.64 -6.16 23.43
C LYS A 283 28.74 -6.05 22.21
N LEU A 284 29.33 -5.93 21.03
CA LEU A 284 28.62 -5.88 19.75
C LEU A 284 27.83 -7.16 19.52
N GLU A 285 28.44 -8.33 19.77
CA GLU A 285 27.77 -9.62 19.65
C GLU A 285 26.56 -9.73 20.58
N MET A 286 26.70 -9.25 21.82
CA MET A 286 25.62 -9.26 22.81
C MET A 286 24.46 -8.35 22.40
N VAL A 287 24.74 -7.13 21.92
CA VAL A 287 23.69 -6.18 21.47
C VAL A 287 22.95 -6.73 20.25
N VAL A 288 23.67 -7.25 19.26
CA VAL A 288 23.04 -7.83 18.05
C VAL A 288 22.20 -9.06 18.40
N LYS A 289 22.67 -9.93 19.31
CA LYS A 289 21.86 -11.07 19.79
C LYS A 289 20.60 -10.61 20.51
N ASN A 290 20.69 -9.59 21.36
CA ASN A 290 19.53 -9.06 22.07
C ASN A 290 18.48 -8.49 21.09
N LEU A 291 18.92 -7.73 20.08
CA LEU A 291 18.04 -7.17 19.05
C LEU A 291 17.27 -8.25 18.29
N ILE A 292 17.96 -9.34 17.92
CA ILE A 292 17.32 -10.48 17.23
C ILE A 292 16.37 -11.24 18.17
N ASN A 293 16.75 -11.39 19.45
CA ASN A 293 15.90 -12.04 20.45
C ASN A 293 14.62 -11.23 20.76
N GLU A 294 14.69 -9.90 20.67
CA GLU A 294 13.55 -8.99 20.77
C GLU A 294 12.63 -9.05 19.53
N GLY A 295 13.11 -9.65 18.43
CA GLY A 295 12.32 -9.85 17.22
C GLY A 295 12.31 -8.66 16.27
N HIS A 296 13.22 -7.70 16.46
CA HIS A 296 13.42 -6.59 15.53
C HIS A 296 14.07 -7.09 14.24
N THR A 297 13.55 -6.66 13.09
CA THR A 297 14.08 -7.07 11.79
C THR A 297 15.38 -6.34 11.46
N ALA A 298 16.36 -7.06 10.91
CA ALA A 298 17.61 -6.47 10.47
C ALA A 298 17.42 -5.36 9.42
N ILE A 299 16.44 -5.51 8.52
CA ILE A 299 16.12 -4.52 7.49
C ILE A 299 15.72 -3.19 8.12
N GLN A 300 14.88 -3.21 9.16
CA GLN A 300 14.45 -1.99 9.84
C GLN A 300 15.62 -1.29 10.53
N LEU A 301 16.50 -2.05 11.18
CA LEU A 301 17.71 -1.50 11.79
C LEU A 301 18.64 -0.86 10.76
N VAL A 302 18.85 -1.51 9.61
CA VAL A 302 19.67 -0.99 8.51
C VAL A 302 19.12 0.34 7.99
N ASN A 303 17.80 0.46 7.80
CA ASN A 303 17.15 1.70 7.37
C ASN A 303 17.31 2.83 8.40
N GLN A 304 17.05 2.56 9.68
CA GLN A 304 17.20 3.61 10.71
C GLN A 304 18.65 4.02 10.91
N LEU A 305 19.59 3.06 10.87
CA LEU A 305 21.03 3.35 10.91
C LEU A 305 21.47 4.21 9.73
N HIS A 306 20.98 3.91 8.52
CA HIS A 306 21.25 4.71 7.34
C HIS A 306 20.86 6.18 7.56
N ASP A 307 19.63 6.43 8.02
CA ASP A 307 19.13 7.80 8.20
C ASP A 307 19.95 8.57 9.24
N ILE A 308 20.25 7.94 10.38
CA ILE A 308 21.07 8.53 11.44
C ILE A 308 22.51 8.83 10.98
N ILE A 309 23.13 7.92 10.23
CA ILE A 309 24.52 8.08 9.76
C ILE A 309 24.63 9.19 8.70
N VAL A 310 23.63 9.32 7.82
CA VAL A 310 23.61 10.35 6.79
C VAL A 310 23.46 11.73 7.42
N GLU A 311 22.56 11.89 8.40
CA GLU A 311 22.28 13.15 9.10
C GLU A 311 23.36 13.55 10.11
N ARG A 312 24.22 12.62 10.54
CA ARG A 312 25.26 12.87 11.53
C ARG A 312 26.37 13.81 11.04
N ASP A 313 26.63 14.90 11.74
CA ASP A 313 27.70 15.86 11.38
C ASP A 313 29.10 15.47 11.91
N ASP A 314 29.19 14.48 12.78
CA ASP A 314 30.43 14.03 13.43
C ASP A 314 31.29 13.11 12.54
N LEU A 315 30.75 12.66 11.40
CA LEU A 315 31.41 11.74 10.47
C LEU A 315 31.92 12.46 9.22
N SER A 316 33.15 12.14 8.81
CA SER A 316 33.68 12.63 7.54
C SER A 316 32.96 11.99 6.35
N ASP A 317 32.91 12.70 5.22
CA ASP A 317 32.30 12.19 3.97
C ASP A 317 32.90 10.84 3.54
N LYS A 318 34.20 10.61 3.83
CA LYS A 318 34.86 9.34 3.55
C LYS A 318 34.33 8.21 4.44
N GLN A 319 34.16 8.46 5.74
CA GLN A 319 33.57 7.48 6.66
C GLN A 319 32.11 7.20 6.27
N LYS A 320 31.31 8.24 6.01
CA LYS A 320 29.93 8.10 5.54
C LYS A 320 29.85 7.27 4.26
N SER A 321 30.74 7.51 3.30
CA SER A 321 30.78 6.75 2.04
C SER A 321 31.03 5.25 2.27
N VAL A 322 32.02 4.90 3.10
CA VAL A 322 32.34 3.48 3.39
C VAL A 322 31.18 2.79 4.13
N ILE A 323 30.55 3.50 5.08
CA ILE A 323 29.45 2.94 5.86
C ILE A 323 28.20 2.74 5.00
N THR A 324 27.83 3.74 4.20
CA THR A 324 26.66 3.68 3.30
C THR A 324 26.82 2.63 2.21
N GLU A 325 28.04 2.44 1.67
CA GLU A 325 28.34 1.34 0.75
C GLU A 325 28.08 -0.03 1.42
N LYS A 326 28.54 -0.20 2.67
CA LYS A 326 28.28 -1.45 3.40
C LYS A 326 26.81 -1.67 3.72
N LEU A 327 26.08 -0.61 4.10
CA LEU A 327 24.64 -0.68 4.35
C LEU A 327 23.91 -1.16 3.09
N ALA A 328 24.26 -0.67 1.90
CA ALA A 328 23.67 -1.09 0.64
C ALA A 328 23.99 -2.56 0.28
N GLU A 329 25.21 -3.03 0.54
CA GLU A 329 25.56 -4.45 0.37
C GLU A 329 24.71 -5.35 1.28
N VAL A 330 24.60 -4.95 2.56
CA VAL A 330 23.86 -5.70 3.57
C VAL A 330 22.36 -5.72 3.26
N ASP A 331 21.78 -4.59 2.89
CA ASP A 331 20.37 -4.51 2.46
C ASP A 331 20.08 -5.47 1.30
N LYS A 332 20.94 -5.48 0.28
CA LYS A 332 20.84 -6.44 -0.83
C LYS A 332 20.95 -7.89 -0.35
N CYS A 333 21.93 -8.21 0.52
CA CYS A 333 22.10 -9.57 1.03
C CYS A 333 20.88 -10.03 1.86
N LEU A 334 20.30 -9.13 2.66
CA LEU A 334 19.06 -9.40 3.39
C LEU A 334 17.89 -9.64 2.44
N ALA A 335 17.78 -8.83 1.37
CA ALA A 335 16.76 -9.02 0.33
C ALA A 335 16.93 -10.34 -0.44
N ASP A 336 18.15 -10.83 -0.62
CA ASP A 336 18.48 -12.13 -1.22
C ASP A 336 18.23 -13.32 -0.26
N GLY A 337 17.86 -13.05 1.01
CA GLY A 337 17.55 -14.07 2.02
C GLY A 337 18.76 -14.57 2.81
N ALA A 338 19.80 -13.76 2.96
CA ALA A 338 20.93 -14.07 3.83
C ALA A 338 20.54 -14.06 5.33
N ASP A 339 21.39 -14.68 6.15
CA ASP A 339 21.19 -14.75 7.60
C ASP A 339 21.35 -13.37 8.26
N GLU A 340 20.31 -12.92 8.97
CA GLU A 340 20.24 -11.59 9.58
C GLU A 340 21.37 -11.33 10.58
N TYR A 341 21.67 -12.33 11.42
CA TYR A 341 22.72 -12.21 12.45
C TYR A 341 24.10 -11.98 11.83
N LEU A 342 24.48 -12.82 10.86
CA LEU A 342 25.78 -12.69 10.22
C LEU A 342 25.93 -11.37 9.45
N GLN A 343 24.87 -10.91 8.80
CA GLN A 343 24.88 -9.65 8.07
C GLN A 343 25.00 -8.44 9.01
N LEU A 344 24.26 -8.43 10.13
CA LEU A 344 24.34 -7.36 11.13
C LEU A 344 25.71 -7.32 11.81
N ILE A 345 26.29 -8.47 12.15
CA ILE A 345 27.66 -8.53 12.70
C ILE A 345 28.67 -7.98 11.68
N SER A 346 28.52 -8.34 10.40
CA SER A 346 29.39 -7.83 9.34
C SER A 346 29.28 -6.31 9.18
N LEU A 347 28.07 -5.76 9.24
CA LEU A 347 27.82 -4.32 9.22
C LEU A 347 28.49 -3.62 10.41
N CYS A 348 28.22 -4.12 11.62
CA CYS A 348 28.73 -3.51 12.84
C CYS A 348 30.27 -3.59 12.92
N ALA A 349 30.89 -4.65 12.38
CA ALA A 349 32.35 -4.74 12.30
C ALA A 349 32.97 -3.63 11.43
N ILE A 350 32.32 -3.24 10.32
CA ILE A 350 32.77 -2.11 9.50
C ILE A 350 32.51 -0.78 10.22
N LEU A 351 31.37 -0.65 10.91
CA LEU A 351 31.08 0.53 11.73
C LEU A 351 32.15 0.75 12.79
N VAL A 352 32.57 -0.30 13.51
CA VAL A 352 33.66 -0.23 14.48
C VAL A 352 34.92 0.34 13.83
N GLN A 353 35.35 -0.22 12.69
CA GLN A 353 36.57 0.23 12.00
C GLN A 353 36.55 1.69 11.53
N GLN A 354 35.36 2.24 11.27
CA GLN A 354 35.22 3.62 10.81
C GLN A 354 34.95 4.61 11.95
N LEU A 355 34.42 4.16 13.08
CA LEU A 355 34.05 4.98 14.24
C LEU A 355 35.14 5.07 15.31
N THR A 356 36.09 4.13 15.35
CA THR A 356 37.37 4.25 16.09
C THR A 356 38.45 4.83 15.21
#